data_AF-A0A7S1JC63-F1
#
_entry.id   AF-A0A7S1JC63-F1
#
_cell.length_a   1.000
_cell.length_b   1.000
_cell.length_c   1.000
_cell.angle_alpha   90.00
_cell.angle_beta   90.00
_cell.angle_gamma   90.00
#
_symmetry.space_group_name_H-M   'P 1'
#
loop_
_entity.id
_entity.type
_entity.pdbx_description
1 polymer ?
#
loop_
_entity_poly.entity_id
_entity_poly.type
_entity_poly.pdbx_seq_one_letter_code
_entity_poly.pdbx_strand_id
1 'polypeptide(L)'
;MEAARRAQLRPEMQDKLRAQSVTKGKSVPQVLVVCFSIVLYFLYPSLIRQIAQLNKCDTYDFGHGVERELLVVDYSIDCRSARYQHVRLLSVVLIGVYGLGVPLAFRLVGAFLRRLRGEAMELETFAFLMSGWTKRYRYWETIVMLRKLVMIAVITFLDERRLQVYVFLWFLGVTMVAQFFFRPSDSPIGNALDTGGLLALLLTLLLGLPLVEGAAGEPDLFAGVVEGGPAYWGFVAAILTVQGAMTLGFVAAVLWGGRDKALVLRGLVAVTVRRKFFAMQQIENQKTYVTQAFHSEGPAAPAATDAAARSAALRLKFKMLGWVAVRTGASLKRNSVDPHGGAGGLLKRLSSSFRALRRPPREPAVQFTGVPAPGVGRDPSSDSATPTLNVVLADDEP
;
A
#
# COMPACT_ATOMS: atom_id res chain seq x y z
N MET A 1 24.57 13.42 -39.88
CA MET A 1 23.16 13.65 -39.50
C MET A 1 22.38 12.36 -39.22
N GLU A 2 22.52 11.28 -40.00
CA GLU A 2 21.73 10.05 -39.79
C GLU A 2 22.02 9.30 -38.47
N ALA A 3 23.26 9.33 -37.98
CA ALA A 3 23.63 8.71 -36.70
C ALA A 3 22.93 9.38 -35.49
N ALA A 4 22.82 10.71 -35.50
CA ALA A 4 22.11 11.48 -34.48
C ALA A 4 20.59 11.19 -34.49
N ARG A 5 20.01 11.02 -35.68
CA ARG A 5 18.59 10.69 -35.85
C ARG A 5 18.25 9.28 -35.32
N ARG A 6 19.16 8.31 -35.49
CA ARG A 6 19.03 6.95 -34.93
C ARG A 6 19.24 6.91 -33.41
N ALA A 7 20.02 7.84 -32.85
CA ALA A 7 20.19 7.98 -31.40
C ALA A 7 18.95 8.55 -30.71
N GLN A 8 18.25 9.51 -31.33
CA GLN A 8 16.99 10.08 -30.83
C GLN A 8 15.76 9.18 -31.02
N LEU A 9 15.73 8.32 -32.04
CA LEU A 9 14.61 7.38 -32.23
C LEU A 9 14.52 6.30 -31.14
N ARG A 10 15.66 5.99 -30.52
CA ARG A 10 15.80 4.92 -29.52
C ARG A 10 15.07 5.22 -28.19
N PRO A 11 15.19 6.43 -27.59
CA PRO A 11 14.44 6.78 -26.39
C PRO A 11 12.93 6.91 -26.63
N GLU A 12 12.48 7.49 -27.76
CA GLU A 12 11.04 7.56 -28.07
C GLU A 12 10.41 6.17 -28.23
N MET A 13 11.15 5.22 -28.83
CA MET A 13 10.66 3.85 -28.98
C MET A 13 10.66 3.12 -27.63
N GLN A 14 11.63 3.37 -26.76
CA GLN A 14 11.65 2.85 -25.38
C GLN A 14 10.50 3.42 -24.54
N ASP A 15 10.17 4.70 -24.68
CA ASP A 15 9.03 5.31 -23.99
C ASP A 15 7.69 4.77 -24.49
N LYS A 16 7.56 4.52 -25.81
CA LYS A 16 6.36 3.87 -26.35
C LYS A 16 6.21 2.43 -25.90
N LEU A 17 7.30 1.68 -25.79
CA LEU A 17 7.29 0.32 -25.25
C LEU A 17 6.97 0.29 -23.74
N ARG A 18 7.48 1.27 -22.97
CA ARG A 18 7.09 1.46 -21.56
C ARG A 18 5.61 1.83 -21.44
N ALA A 19 5.12 2.75 -22.26
CA ALA A 19 3.70 3.13 -22.28
C ALA A 19 2.77 1.98 -22.72
N GLN A 20 3.21 1.12 -23.67
CA GLN A 20 2.47 -0.08 -24.06
C GLN A 20 2.53 -1.20 -23.03
N SER A 21 3.59 -1.29 -22.21
CA SER A 21 3.64 -2.28 -21.13
C SER A 21 2.61 -1.99 -20.04
N VAL A 22 2.25 -0.72 -19.83
CA VAL A 22 1.24 -0.28 -18.86
C VAL A 22 -0.20 -0.59 -19.30
N THR A 23 -0.45 -0.78 -20.60
CA THR A 23 -1.80 -1.10 -21.14
C THR A 23 -2.02 -2.58 -21.43
N LYS A 24 -1.05 -3.46 -21.11
CA LYS A 24 -1.23 -4.91 -21.22
C LYS A 24 -2.30 -5.32 -20.20
N GLY A 25 -3.49 -5.66 -20.70
CA GLY A 25 -4.67 -5.95 -19.87
C GLY A 25 -4.33 -6.87 -18.70
N LYS A 26 -4.67 -6.43 -17.48
CA LYS A 26 -4.46 -7.23 -16.27
C LYS A 26 -5.17 -8.56 -16.45
N SER A 27 -4.46 -9.65 -16.21
CA SER A 27 -5.08 -10.98 -16.24
C SER A 27 -6.16 -11.06 -15.16
N VAL A 28 -7.30 -11.67 -15.49
CA VAL A 28 -8.42 -11.93 -14.54
C VAL A 28 -7.94 -12.40 -13.16
N PRO A 29 -6.99 -13.37 -13.03
CA PRO A 29 -6.50 -13.79 -11.71
C PRO A 29 -5.80 -12.69 -10.91
N GLN A 30 -5.10 -11.73 -11.56
CA GLN A 30 -4.50 -10.61 -10.83
C GLN A 30 -5.56 -9.70 -10.21
N VAL A 31 -6.62 -9.41 -10.96
CA VAL A 31 -7.72 -8.56 -10.47
C VAL A 31 -8.39 -9.22 -9.26
N LEU A 32 -8.67 -10.52 -9.34
CA LEU A 32 -9.23 -11.28 -8.22
C LEU A 32 -8.34 -11.25 -6.98
N VAL A 33 -7.02 -11.43 -7.13
CA VAL A 33 -6.07 -11.36 -6.01
C VAL A 33 -6.05 -9.97 -5.36
N VAL A 34 -6.08 -8.90 -6.15
CA VAL A 34 -6.11 -7.52 -5.63
C VAL A 34 -7.41 -7.27 -4.86
N CYS A 35 -8.57 -7.60 -5.45
CA CYS A 35 -9.87 -7.45 -4.79
C CYS A 35 -9.95 -8.25 -3.50
N PHE A 36 -9.52 -9.51 -3.52
CA PHE A 36 -9.48 -10.37 -2.33
C PHE A 36 -8.57 -9.78 -1.25
N SER A 37 -7.39 -9.28 -1.61
CA SER A 37 -6.46 -8.66 -0.66
C SER A 37 -7.04 -7.41 0.01
N ILE A 38 -7.77 -6.58 -0.76
CA ILE A 38 -8.47 -5.40 -0.23
C ILE A 38 -9.54 -5.81 0.78
N VAL A 39 -10.40 -6.78 0.40
CA VAL A 39 -11.46 -7.28 1.29
C VAL A 39 -10.87 -7.86 2.56
N LEU A 40 -9.83 -8.69 2.45
CA LEU A 40 -9.14 -9.29 3.59
C LEU A 40 -8.54 -8.21 4.52
N TYR A 41 -7.94 -7.16 3.95
CA TYR A 41 -7.39 -6.03 4.70
C TYR A 41 -8.45 -5.32 5.55
N PHE A 42 -9.62 -5.03 4.97
CA PHE A 42 -10.70 -4.33 5.65
C PHE A 42 -11.43 -5.21 6.66
N LEU A 43 -11.60 -6.51 6.37
CA LEU A 43 -12.23 -7.46 7.28
C LEU A 43 -11.32 -7.88 8.44
N TYR A 44 -10.00 -7.76 8.29
CA TYR A 44 -9.02 -8.18 9.29
C TYR A 44 -9.31 -7.71 10.73
N PRO A 45 -9.42 -6.39 11.03
CA PRO A 45 -9.63 -5.94 12.40
C PRO A 45 -11.00 -6.36 12.97
N SER A 46 -12.03 -6.40 12.13
CA SER A 46 -13.39 -6.78 12.54
C SER A 46 -13.46 -8.27 12.89
N LEU A 47 -12.90 -9.14 12.04
CA LEU A 47 -12.91 -10.58 12.27
C LEU A 47 -12.08 -10.97 13.50
N ILE A 48 -10.88 -10.39 13.67
CA ILE A 48 -10.06 -10.69 14.84
C ILE A 48 -10.76 -10.21 16.11
N ARG A 49 -11.40 -9.05 16.11
CA ARG A 49 -12.17 -8.57 17.27
C ARG A 49 -13.31 -9.54 17.62
N GLN A 50 -14.08 -10.00 16.65
CA GLN A 50 -15.18 -10.94 16.87
C GLN A 50 -14.67 -12.28 17.45
N ILE A 51 -13.57 -12.81 16.90
CA ILE A 51 -12.96 -14.05 17.42
C ILE A 51 -12.39 -13.81 18.83
N ALA A 52 -11.78 -12.66 19.07
CA ALA A 52 -11.19 -12.32 20.36
C ALA A 52 -12.24 -12.14 21.46
N GLN A 53 -13.42 -11.60 21.14
CA GLN A 53 -14.54 -11.48 22.09
C GLN A 53 -15.00 -12.83 22.64
N LEU A 54 -14.76 -13.95 21.93
CA LEU A 54 -15.02 -15.30 22.42
C LEU A 54 -14.11 -15.75 23.59
N ASN A 55 -13.12 -14.95 23.97
CA ASN A 55 -12.24 -15.22 25.10
C ASN A 55 -12.57 -14.40 26.34
N LYS A 56 -13.55 -13.47 26.26
CA LYS A 56 -13.85 -12.55 27.36
C LYS A 56 -14.96 -13.11 28.25
N CYS A 57 -14.64 -13.31 29.53
CA CYS A 57 -15.56 -13.75 30.56
C CYS A 57 -15.73 -12.66 31.62
N ASP A 58 -16.94 -12.47 32.11
CA ASP A 58 -17.24 -11.60 33.26
C ASP A 58 -17.83 -12.46 34.39
N THR A 59 -17.49 -12.13 35.63
CA THR A 59 -18.00 -12.78 36.84
C THR A 59 -19.31 -12.15 37.27
N TYR A 60 -20.32 -12.98 37.52
CA TYR A 60 -21.64 -12.57 38.01
C TYR A 60 -21.97 -13.28 39.32
N ASP A 61 -22.40 -12.51 40.31
CA ASP A 61 -22.93 -13.02 41.58
C ASP A 61 -24.44 -13.29 41.44
N PHE A 62 -24.84 -14.55 41.62
CA PHE A 62 -26.24 -14.99 41.59
C PHE A 62 -26.90 -14.97 42.98
N GLY A 63 -26.23 -14.43 43.98
CA GLY A 63 -26.63 -14.50 45.38
C GLY A 63 -26.25 -15.84 46.02
N HIS A 64 -26.41 -15.91 47.34
CA HIS A 64 -26.09 -17.10 48.15
C HIS A 64 -24.62 -17.59 48.04
N GLY A 65 -23.69 -16.69 47.69
CA GLY A 65 -22.27 -17.03 47.54
C GLY A 65 -21.95 -17.84 46.29
N VAL A 66 -22.85 -17.86 45.30
CA VAL A 66 -22.65 -18.58 44.03
C VAL A 66 -22.24 -17.60 42.94
N GLU A 67 -20.93 -17.55 42.67
CA GLU A 67 -20.38 -16.80 41.55
C GLU A 67 -20.24 -17.70 40.31
N ARG A 68 -20.59 -17.15 39.13
CA ARG A 68 -20.36 -17.82 37.85
C ARG A 68 -19.66 -16.87 36.88
N GLU A 69 -18.72 -17.42 36.12
CA GLU A 69 -18.06 -16.72 35.01
C GLU A 69 -18.82 -17.00 33.72
N LEU A 70 -19.37 -15.97 33.10
CA LEU A 70 -20.19 -16.09 31.90
C LEU A 70 -19.51 -15.38 30.72
N LEU A 71 -19.69 -15.93 29.53
CA LEU A 71 -19.16 -15.37 28.29
C LEU A 71 -19.89 -14.06 27.94
N VAL A 72 -19.14 -12.98 27.71
CA VAL A 72 -19.73 -11.63 27.48
C VAL A 72 -20.57 -11.55 26.20
N VAL A 73 -20.23 -12.34 25.18
CA VAL A 73 -20.97 -12.39 23.91
C VAL A 73 -22.26 -13.20 24.05
N ASP A 74 -22.32 -14.14 24.99
CA ASP A 74 -23.45 -15.03 25.21
C ASP A 74 -23.47 -15.51 26.67
N TYR A 75 -24.25 -14.80 27.50
CA TYR A 75 -24.36 -15.10 28.94
C TYR A 75 -25.00 -16.45 29.26
N SER A 76 -25.48 -17.21 28.26
CA SER A 76 -25.95 -18.59 28.49
C SER A 76 -24.81 -19.60 28.65
N ILE A 77 -23.57 -19.22 28.30
CA ILE A 77 -22.40 -20.09 28.30
C ILE A 77 -21.55 -19.82 29.53
N ASP A 78 -21.36 -20.86 30.35
CA ASP A 78 -20.44 -20.86 31.49
C ASP A 78 -18.99 -21.06 31.03
N CYS A 79 -18.11 -20.13 31.40
CA CYS A 79 -16.69 -20.14 31.06
C CYS A 79 -15.91 -21.29 31.74
N ARG A 80 -16.44 -21.86 32.82
CA ARG A 80 -15.85 -23.02 33.49
C ARG A 80 -16.24 -24.33 32.81
N SER A 81 -17.19 -24.32 31.88
CA SER A 81 -17.62 -25.53 31.18
C SER A 81 -16.53 -26.11 30.27
N ALA A 82 -16.41 -27.44 30.22
CA ALA A 82 -15.48 -28.13 29.32
C ALA A 82 -15.75 -27.80 27.84
N ARG A 83 -17.03 -27.59 27.48
CA ARG A 83 -17.44 -27.18 26.12
C ARG A 83 -16.85 -25.81 25.77
N TYR A 84 -16.87 -24.86 26.69
CA TYR A 84 -16.29 -23.54 26.45
C TYR A 84 -14.77 -23.59 26.29
N GLN A 85 -14.07 -24.44 27.05
CA GLN A 85 -12.61 -24.58 26.90
C GLN A 85 -12.18 -24.99 25.49
N HIS A 86 -12.97 -25.83 24.79
CA HIS A 86 -12.72 -26.15 23.38
C HIS A 86 -12.94 -24.94 22.45
N VAL A 87 -13.99 -24.15 22.70
CA VAL A 87 -14.27 -22.92 21.93
C VAL A 87 -13.18 -21.87 22.14
N ARG A 88 -12.73 -21.71 23.38
CA ARG A 88 -11.62 -20.83 23.76
C ARG A 88 -10.32 -21.25 23.09
N LEU A 89 -9.98 -22.54 23.10
CA LEU A 89 -8.79 -23.02 22.41
C LEU A 89 -8.89 -22.76 20.89
N LEU A 90 -10.04 -23.04 20.28
CA LEU A 90 -10.27 -22.77 18.87
C LEU A 90 -10.14 -21.28 18.54
N SER A 91 -10.67 -20.39 19.37
CA SER A 91 -10.60 -18.95 19.14
C SER A 91 -9.16 -18.43 19.26
N VAL A 92 -8.38 -18.89 20.25
CA VAL A 92 -6.94 -18.57 20.35
C VAL A 92 -6.16 -19.07 19.13
N VAL A 93 -6.42 -20.30 18.68
CA VAL A 93 -5.79 -20.84 17.47
C VAL A 93 -6.18 -20.02 16.24
N LEU A 94 -7.43 -19.62 16.09
CA LEU A 94 -7.89 -18.77 14.99
C LEU A 94 -7.27 -17.37 15.04
N ILE A 95 -7.10 -16.78 16.22
CA ILE A 95 -6.36 -15.50 16.37
C ILE A 95 -4.90 -15.68 15.93
N GLY A 96 -4.26 -16.78 16.30
CA GLY A 96 -2.89 -17.09 15.85
C GLY A 96 -2.82 -17.27 14.33
N VAL A 97 -3.65 -18.14 13.76
CA VAL A 97 -3.65 -18.49 12.34
C VAL A 97 -4.10 -17.32 11.47
N TYR A 98 -5.20 -16.64 11.80
CA TYR A 98 -5.72 -15.52 11.01
C TYR A 98 -4.97 -14.22 11.32
N GLY A 99 -4.75 -13.92 12.60
CA GLY A 99 -4.06 -12.71 13.05
C GLY A 99 -2.60 -12.64 12.63
N LEU A 100 -1.83 -13.74 12.73
CA LEU A 100 -0.45 -13.75 12.24
C LEU A 100 -0.36 -14.20 10.78
N GLY A 101 -1.20 -15.15 10.36
CA GLY A 101 -1.14 -15.70 9.01
C GLY A 101 -1.46 -14.69 7.93
N VAL A 102 -2.40 -13.76 8.12
CA VAL A 102 -2.73 -12.75 7.11
C VAL A 102 -1.56 -11.77 6.86
N PRO A 103 -0.98 -11.10 7.89
CA PRO A 103 0.18 -10.24 7.69
C PRO A 103 1.40 -10.99 7.11
N LEU A 104 1.65 -12.23 7.57
CA LEU A 104 2.73 -13.06 7.06
C LEU A 104 2.47 -13.49 5.62
N ALA A 105 1.24 -13.86 5.25
CA ALA A 105 0.87 -14.24 3.89
C ALA A 105 1.12 -13.07 2.92
N PHE A 106 0.74 -11.84 3.26
CA PHE A 106 1.07 -10.68 2.42
C PHE A 106 2.58 -10.53 2.20
N ARG A 107 3.38 -10.70 3.27
CA ARG A 107 4.84 -10.61 3.19
C ARG A 107 5.50 -11.76 2.41
N LEU A 108 4.98 -12.99 2.56
CA LEU A 108 5.51 -14.19 1.93
C LEU A 108 5.11 -14.27 0.45
N VAL A 109 3.83 -14.03 0.14
CA VAL A 109 3.33 -13.99 -1.25
C VAL A 109 3.98 -12.86 -2.03
N GLY A 110 4.15 -11.66 -1.43
CA GLY A 110 4.91 -10.57 -2.04
C GLY A 110 6.35 -10.96 -2.36
N ALA A 111 7.05 -11.60 -1.41
CA ALA A 111 8.41 -12.09 -1.62
C ALA A 111 8.50 -13.16 -2.73
N PHE A 112 7.54 -14.07 -2.75
CA PHE A 112 7.45 -15.13 -3.74
C PHE A 112 7.21 -14.57 -5.15
N LEU A 113 6.26 -13.63 -5.29
CA LEU A 113 6.00 -12.95 -6.55
C LEU A 113 7.22 -12.16 -7.03
N ARG A 114 7.94 -11.48 -6.14
CA ARG A 114 9.20 -10.81 -6.49
C ARG A 114 10.22 -11.77 -7.08
N ARG A 115 10.41 -12.93 -6.43
CA ARG A 115 11.39 -13.94 -6.87
C ARG A 115 11.04 -14.53 -8.23
N LEU A 116 9.76 -14.77 -8.51
CA LEU A 116 9.32 -15.42 -9.75
C LEU A 116 9.11 -14.47 -10.92
N ARG A 117 8.56 -13.28 -10.67
CA ARG A 117 8.06 -12.36 -11.71
C ARG A 117 8.67 -10.96 -11.65
N GLY A 118 9.63 -10.75 -10.74
CA GLY A 118 10.30 -9.46 -10.54
C GLY A 118 9.49 -8.46 -9.72
N GLU A 119 10.14 -7.33 -9.39
CA GLU A 119 9.55 -6.30 -8.52
C GLU A 119 8.32 -5.60 -9.11
N ALA A 120 8.26 -5.45 -10.44
CA ALA A 120 7.17 -4.75 -11.12
C ALA A 120 5.81 -5.45 -10.86
N MET A 121 5.79 -6.78 -10.91
CA MET A 121 4.59 -7.58 -10.68
C MET A 121 4.12 -7.53 -9.22
N GLU A 122 5.05 -7.51 -8.25
CA GLU A 122 4.71 -7.33 -6.83
C GLU A 122 4.01 -5.98 -6.63
N LEU A 123 4.60 -4.91 -7.16
CA LEU A 123 4.04 -3.57 -7.05
C LEU A 123 2.68 -3.45 -7.73
N GLU A 124 2.45 -4.08 -8.88
CA GLU A 124 1.14 -4.00 -9.56
C GLU A 124 0.03 -4.73 -8.80
N THR A 125 0.36 -5.86 -8.16
CA THR A 125 -0.62 -6.71 -7.46
C THR A 125 -0.92 -6.17 -6.08
N PHE A 126 0.11 -5.75 -5.34
CA PHE A 126 0.00 -5.20 -3.99
C PHE A 126 0.13 -3.68 -3.95
N ALA A 127 -0.13 -2.99 -5.07
CA ALA A 127 -0.10 -1.53 -5.17
C ALA A 127 -0.92 -0.88 -4.05
N PHE A 128 -2.09 -1.46 -3.75
CA PHE A 128 -2.97 -0.96 -2.70
C PHE A 128 -2.28 -0.98 -1.31
N LEU A 129 -1.64 -2.07 -0.93
CA LEU A 129 -0.92 -2.18 0.36
C LEU A 129 0.40 -1.38 0.36
N MET A 130 1.07 -1.27 -0.79
CA MET A 130 2.45 -0.79 -0.87
C MET A 130 2.60 0.67 -1.30
N SER A 131 1.61 1.26 -1.99
CA SER A 131 1.79 2.55 -2.67
C SER A 131 1.98 3.76 -1.74
N GLY A 132 1.75 3.62 -0.44
CA GLY A 132 1.97 4.68 0.56
C GLY A 132 3.36 4.69 1.19
N TRP A 133 4.16 3.64 0.97
CA TRP A 133 5.40 3.41 1.72
C TRP A 133 6.65 3.58 0.84
N THR A 134 7.73 4.10 1.41
CA THR A 134 9.02 4.14 0.71
C THR A 134 9.53 2.73 0.41
N LYS A 135 10.37 2.59 -0.62
CA LYS A 135 10.90 1.27 -1.05
C LYS A 135 11.61 0.50 0.07
N ARG A 136 12.26 1.20 1.02
CA ARG A 136 12.96 0.59 2.16
C ARG A 136 12.00 -0.01 3.18
N TYR A 137 10.83 0.60 3.37
CA TYR A 137 9.86 0.24 4.40
C TYR A 137 8.60 -0.42 3.84
N ARG A 138 8.71 -1.16 2.73
CA ARG A 138 7.59 -1.92 2.15
C ARG A 138 6.94 -2.92 3.13
N TYR A 139 7.65 -3.39 4.14
CA TYR A 139 7.11 -4.30 5.16
C TYR A 139 6.34 -3.57 6.28
N TRP A 140 6.29 -2.23 6.26
CA TRP A 140 5.69 -1.46 7.34
C TRP A 140 4.18 -1.71 7.46
N GLU A 141 3.50 -2.00 6.37
CA GLU A 141 2.07 -2.38 6.41
C GLU A 141 1.85 -3.65 7.27
N THR A 142 2.75 -4.62 7.19
CA THR A 142 2.73 -5.82 8.05
C THR A 142 2.85 -5.42 9.52
N ILE A 143 3.73 -4.45 9.84
CA ILE A 143 3.89 -3.93 11.21
C ILE A 143 2.61 -3.23 11.68
N VAL A 144 1.96 -2.45 10.82
CA VAL A 144 0.68 -1.77 11.14
C VAL A 144 -0.43 -2.79 11.44
N MET A 145 -0.50 -3.90 10.70
CA MET A 145 -1.45 -4.99 10.99
C MET A 145 -1.12 -5.73 12.29
N LEU A 146 0.15 -6.03 12.54
CA LEU A 146 0.60 -6.66 13.78
C LEU A 146 0.34 -5.76 14.99
N ARG A 147 0.50 -4.43 14.83
CA ARG A 147 0.12 -3.46 15.86
C ARG A 147 -1.35 -3.59 16.21
N LYS A 148 -2.25 -3.63 15.21
CA LYS A 148 -3.69 -3.84 15.45
C LYS A 148 -3.98 -5.16 16.17
N LEU A 149 -3.23 -6.23 15.85
CA LEU A 149 -3.35 -7.51 16.54
C LEU A 149 -2.94 -7.42 18.01
N VAL A 150 -1.79 -6.80 18.32
CA VAL A 150 -1.34 -6.59 19.71
C VAL A 150 -2.36 -5.78 20.49
N MET A 151 -2.93 -4.73 19.88
CA MET A 151 -3.99 -3.96 20.52
C MET A 151 -5.21 -4.83 20.88
N ILE A 152 -5.67 -5.69 19.97
CA ILE A 152 -6.80 -6.58 20.25
C ILE A 152 -6.41 -7.61 21.33
N ALA A 153 -5.20 -8.16 21.28
CA ALA A 153 -4.71 -9.10 22.27
C ALA A 153 -4.67 -8.49 23.69
N VAL A 154 -4.21 -7.26 23.84
CA VAL A 154 -4.19 -6.55 25.13
C VAL A 154 -5.60 -6.37 25.69
N ILE A 155 -6.59 -6.00 24.86
CA ILE A 155 -8.00 -5.83 25.30
C ILE A 155 -8.62 -7.16 25.73
N THR A 156 -8.20 -8.26 25.11
CA THR A 156 -8.86 -9.56 25.27
C THR A 156 -8.23 -10.43 26.35
N PHE A 157 -6.91 -10.37 26.53
CA PHE A 157 -6.18 -11.28 27.42
C PHE A 157 -5.80 -10.65 28.77
N LEU A 158 -5.93 -9.33 28.91
CA LEU A 158 -5.77 -8.67 30.21
C LEU A 158 -7.17 -8.38 30.74
N ASP A 159 -7.49 -8.83 31.95
CA ASP A 159 -8.80 -8.54 32.56
C ASP A 159 -8.80 -7.21 33.31
N GLU A 160 -7.67 -6.86 33.92
CA GLU A 160 -7.50 -5.64 34.71
C GLU A 160 -7.47 -4.39 33.82
N ARG A 161 -8.51 -3.55 33.92
CA ARG A 161 -8.70 -2.36 33.09
C ARG A 161 -7.57 -1.33 33.29
N ARG A 162 -7.07 -1.16 34.52
CA ARG A 162 -5.96 -0.23 34.78
C ARG A 162 -4.70 -0.70 34.05
N LEU A 163 -4.37 -1.98 34.16
CA LEU A 163 -3.23 -2.60 33.48
C LEU A 163 -3.36 -2.50 31.96
N GLN A 164 -4.56 -2.72 31.40
CA GLN A 164 -4.82 -2.53 29.96
C GLN A 164 -4.39 -1.14 29.50
N VAL A 165 -4.84 -0.08 30.20
CA VAL A 165 -4.55 1.32 29.83
C VAL A 165 -3.04 1.60 29.89
N TYR A 166 -2.35 1.18 30.95
CA TYR A 166 -0.90 1.41 31.07
C TYR A 166 -0.10 0.65 30.01
N VAL A 167 -0.44 -0.62 29.74
CA VAL A 167 0.20 -1.42 28.67
C VAL A 167 -0.04 -0.78 27.31
N PHE A 168 -1.26 -0.29 27.05
CA PHE A 168 -1.57 0.44 25.82
C PHE A 168 -0.79 1.72 25.68
N LEU A 169 -0.69 2.52 26.75
CA LEU A 169 0.04 3.77 26.78
C LEU A 169 1.52 3.54 26.40
N TRP A 170 2.16 2.56 27.06
CA TRP A 170 3.54 2.18 26.77
C TRP A 170 3.72 1.67 25.34
N PHE A 171 2.86 0.75 24.92
CA PHE A 171 2.94 0.17 23.58
C PHE A 171 2.76 1.23 22.48
N LEU A 172 1.74 2.08 22.60
CA LEU A 172 1.50 3.16 21.65
C LEU A 172 2.63 4.19 21.67
N GLY A 173 3.17 4.53 22.85
CA GLY A 173 4.35 5.39 22.99
C GLY A 173 5.55 4.86 22.20
N VAL A 174 5.90 3.58 22.36
CA VAL A 174 7.01 2.94 21.61
C VAL A 174 6.73 2.96 20.11
N THR A 175 5.50 2.61 19.69
CA THR A 175 5.16 2.63 18.25
C THR A 175 5.15 4.04 17.66
N MET A 176 4.78 5.06 18.43
CA MET A 176 4.84 6.47 18.04
C MET A 176 6.28 6.92 17.85
N VAL A 177 7.15 6.59 18.81
CA VAL A 177 8.59 6.88 18.71
C VAL A 177 9.19 6.21 17.47
N ALA A 178 8.87 4.93 17.25
CA ALA A 178 9.30 4.22 16.05
C ALA A 178 8.79 4.89 14.76
N GLN A 179 7.51 5.27 14.70
CA GLN A 179 6.92 5.96 13.55
C GLN A 179 7.62 7.30 13.27
N PHE A 180 7.92 8.07 14.32
CA PHE A 180 8.58 9.37 14.22
C PHE A 180 10.02 9.27 13.70
N PHE A 181 10.78 8.25 14.15
CA PHE A 181 12.17 8.04 13.72
C PHE A 181 12.29 7.43 12.33
N PHE A 182 11.51 6.37 12.01
CA PHE A 182 11.66 5.66 10.74
C PHE A 182 11.06 6.41 9.56
N ARG A 183 10.06 7.28 9.78
CA ARG A 183 9.31 8.03 8.76
C ARG A 183 9.03 7.19 7.49
N PRO A 184 8.29 6.10 7.63
CA PRO A 184 8.20 5.08 6.60
C PRO A 184 7.42 5.50 5.36
N SER A 185 6.49 6.46 5.50
CA SER A 185 5.58 6.90 4.43
C SER A 185 6.35 7.67 3.36
N ASP A 186 5.96 7.50 2.10
CA ASP A 186 6.64 8.13 0.95
C ASP A 186 6.47 9.65 0.90
N SER A 187 5.38 10.16 1.50
CA SER A 187 5.07 11.59 1.55
C SER A 187 5.23 12.15 2.98
N PRO A 188 5.67 13.42 3.12
CA PRO A 188 5.76 14.06 4.44
C PRO A 188 4.39 14.21 5.10
N ILE A 189 3.34 14.46 4.30
CA ILE A 189 1.95 14.51 4.78
C ILE A 189 1.52 13.14 5.33
N GLY A 190 1.85 12.04 4.63
CA GLY A 190 1.55 10.70 5.12
C GLY A 190 2.21 10.41 6.47
N ASN A 191 3.50 10.76 6.63
CA ASN A 191 4.21 10.59 7.90
C ASN A 191 3.58 11.44 9.02
N ALA A 192 3.16 12.67 8.72
CA ALA A 192 2.49 13.54 9.67
C ALA A 192 1.11 12.99 10.08
N LEU A 193 0.34 12.46 9.14
CA LEU A 193 -0.96 11.83 9.42
C LEU A 193 -0.81 10.55 10.27
N ASP A 194 0.17 9.70 9.95
CA ASP A 194 0.41 8.47 10.71
C ASP A 194 0.88 8.78 12.15
N THR A 195 1.80 9.75 12.29
CA THR A 195 2.30 10.19 13.61
C THR A 195 1.20 10.91 14.39
N GLY A 196 0.44 11.79 13.73
CA GLY A 196 -0.69 12.51 14.33
C GLY A 196 -1.81 11.57 14.77
N GLY A 197 -2.07 10.49 14.02
CA GLY A 197 -3.04 9.47 14.40
C GLY A 197 -2.61 8.70 15.64
N LEU A 198 -1.33 8.35 15.75
CA LEU A 198 -0.79 7.72 16.96
C LEU A 198 -0.81 8.66 18.16
N LEU A 199 -0.49 9.94 17.96
CA LEU A 199 -0.57 10.96 19.00
C LEU A 199 -2.02 11.15 19.48
N ALA A 200 -3.00 11.21 18.56
CA ALA A 200 -4.40 11.32 18.92
C ALA A 200 -4.89 10.11 19.73
N LEU A 201 -4.45 8.89 19.37
CA LEU A 201 -4.74 7.69 20.16
C LEU A 201 -4.12 7.75 21.55
N LEU A 202 -2.85 8.20 21.65
CA LEU A 202 -2.16 8.34 22.93
C LEU A 202 -2.83 9.39 23.83
N LEU A 203 -3.20 10.55 23.28
CA LEU A 203 -3.93 11.60 23.99
C LEU A 203 -5.31 11.13 24.44
N THR A 204 -6.00 10.34 23.61
CA THR A 204 -7.29 9.76 23.99
C THR A 204 -7.17 8.84 25.19
N LEU A 205 -6.11 8.03 25.25
CA LEU A 205 -5.85 7.17 26.42
C LEU A 205 -5.45 7.98 27.66
N LEU A 206 -4.63 9.02 27.51
CA LEU A 206 -4.26 9.92 28.60
C LEU A 206 -5.48 10.65 29.18
N LEU A 207 -6.38 11.14 28.32
CA LEU A 207 -7.63 11.78 28.74
C LEU A 207 -8.63 10.78 29.34
N GLY A 208 -8.57 9.51 28.94
CA GLY A 208 -9.40 8.44 29.48
C GLY A 208 -8.91 7.86 30.80
N LEU A 209 -7.64 8.05 31.18
CA LEU A 209 -7.06 7.47 32.39
C LEU A 209 -7.77 7.94 33.68
N PRO A 210 -8.03 9.25 33.88
CA PRO A 210 -8.80 9.72 35.05
C PRO A 210 -10.21 9.13 35.14
N LEU A 211 -10.84 8.82 34.00
CA LEU A 211 -12.15 8.17 33.97
C LEU A 211 -12.09 6.73 34.52
N VAL A 212 -10.97 6.04 34.27
CA VAL A 212 -10.74 4.66 34.74
C VAL A 212 -10.33 4.66 36.21
N GLU A 213 -9.49 5.60 36.63
CA GLU A 213 -9.07 5.74 38.04
C GLU A 213 -10.24 6.17 38.94
N GLY A 214 -11.03 7.16 38.50
CA GLY A 214 -12.25 7.57 39.21
C GLY A 214 -13.24 6.42 39.37
N ALA A 215 -13.45 5.61 38.33
CA ALA A 215 -14.32 4.43 38.40
C ALA A 215 -13.84 3.36 39.38
N ALA A 216 -12.57 3.41 39.78
CA ALA A 216 -11.95 2.42 40.64
C ALA A 216 -11.77 2.90 42.10
N GLY A 217 -12.48 3.96 42.50
CA GLY A 217 -12.82 4.23 43.91
C GLY A 217 -11.83 5.07 44.73
N GLU A 218 -10.88 5.78 44.11
CA GLU A 218 -10.02 6.72 44.85
C GLU A 218 -10.77 8.04 45.17
N PRO A 219 -11.00 8.42 46.44
CA PRO A 219 -12.17 9.27 46.76
C PRO A 219 -12.04 10.79 46.56
N ASP A 220 -10.87 11.42 46.51
CA ASP A 220 -10.85 12.88 46.79
C ASP A 220 -10.65 13.81 45.57
N LEU A 221 -10.06 13.32 44.46
CA LEU A 221 -9.76 14.18 43.30
C LEU A 221 -10.66 13.91 42.07
N PHE A 222 -11.29 12.73 42.00
CA PHE A 222 -12.02 12.29 40.80
C PHE A 222 -13.48 11.88 41.05
N ALA A 223 -14.02 12.06 42.26
CA ALA A 223 -15.41 11.70 42.57
C ALA A 223 -16.44 12.33 41.59
N GLY A 224 -16.23 13.60 41.20
CA GLY A 224 -17.08 14.29 40.23
C GLY A 224 -17.02 13.75 38.77
N VAL A 225 -16.12 12.82 38.49
CA VAL A 225 -15.99 12.14 37.19
C VAL A 225 -16.92 10.93 37.08
N VAL A 226 -17.24 10.26 38.19
CA VAL A 226 -18.03 9.02 38.18
C VAL A 226 -19.53 9.30 38.10
N GLU A 227 -20.01 10.38 38.71
CA GLU A 227 -21.43 10.73 38.75
C GLU A 227 -21.96 11.37 37.46
N GLY A 228 -21.17 11.40 36.38
CA GLY A 228 -21.54 12.11 35.16
C GLY A 228 -21.61 13.63 35.34
N GLY A 229 -20.87 14.16 36.33
CA GLY A 229 -20.76 15.58 36.61
C GLY A 229 -20.10 16.39 35.48
N PRO A 230 -19.96 17.71 35.64
CA PRO A 230 -19.38 18.58 34.62
C PRO A 230 -17.95 18.19 34.23
N ALA A 231 -17.17 17.61 35.14
CA ALA A 231 -15.83 17.12 34.86
C ALA A 231 -15.83 15.95 33.85
N TYR A 232 -16.75 14.98 34.00
CA TYR A 232 -16.91 13.87 33.07
C TYR A 232 -17.20 14.36 31.65
N TRP A 233 -18.19 15.25 31.49
CA TRP A 233 -18.52 15.83 30.19
C TRP A 233 -17.39 16.67 29.61
N GLY A 234 -16.58 17.31 30.47
CA GLY A 234 -15.34 17.99 30.07
C GLY A 234 -14.35 17.03 29.41
N PHE A 235 -14.07 15.87 30.03
CA PHE A 235 -13.20 14.85 29.44
C PHE A 235 -13.77 14.26 28.15
N VAL A 236 -15.06 13.93 28.12
CA VAL A 236 -15.73 13.43 26.91
C VAL A 236 -15.63 14.45 25.77
N ALA A 237 -15.90 15.73 26.05
CA ALA A 237 -15.76 16.81 25.07
C ALA A 237 -14.30 16.97 24.60
N ALA A 238 -13.32 16.85 25.49
CA ALA A 238 -11.90 16.88 25.13
C ALA A 238 -11.52 15.71 24.20
N ILE A 239 -11.99 14.49 24.49
CA ILE A 239 -11.77 13.32 23.62
C ILE A 239 -12.41 13.54 22.25
N LEU A 240 -13.66 14.00 22.21
CA LEU A 240 -14.37 14.27 20.96
C LEU A 240 -13.73 15.39 20.15
N THR A 241 -13.21 16.44 20.79
CA THR A 241 -12.53 17.53 20.10
C THR A 241 -11.19 17.08 19.51
N VAL A 242 -10.39 16.28 20.22
CA VAL A 242 -9.14 15.70 19.70
C VAL A 242 -9.43 14.80 18.49
N GLN A 243 -10.40 13.89 18.59
CA GLN A 243 -10.77 12.99 17.50
C GLN A 243 -11.41 13.74 16.32
N GLY A 244 -12.25 14.73 16.60
CA GLY A 244 -12.86 15.62 15.60
C GLY A 244 -11.79 16.42 14.84
N ALA A 245 -10.84 17.02 15.54
CA ALA A 245 -9.75 17.77 14.92
C ALA A 245 -8.87 16.87 14.04
N MET A 246 -8.53 15.67 14.50
CA MET A 246 -7.74 14.72 13.72
C MET A 246 -8.49 14.21 12.48
N THR A 247 -9.78 13.89 12.60
CA THR A 247 -10.60 13.44 11.45
C THR A 247 -10.81 14.55 10.42
N LEU A 248 -11.08 15.79 10.87
CA LEU A 248 -11.16 16.96 9.99
C LEU A 248 -9.82 17.23 9.29
N GLY A 249 -8.70 17.13 10.02
CA GLY A 249 -7.36 17.26 9.46
C GLY A 249 -7.05 16.20 8.41
N PHE A 250 -7.44 14.95 8.65
CA PHE A 250 -7.32 13.85 7.68
C PHE A 250 -8.15 14.13 6.41
N VAL A 251 -9.41 14.54 6.56
CA VAL A 251 -10.28 14.90 5.42
C VAL A 251 -9.68 16.05 4.64
N ALA A 252 -9.20 17.11 5.32
CA ALA A 252 -8.55 18.25 4.67
C ALA A 252 -7.29 17.83 3.90
N ALA A 253 -6.46 16.95 4.47
CA ALA A 253 -5.26 16.44 3.80
C ALA A 253 -5.59 15.60 2.56
N VAL A 254 -6.65 14.78 2.63
CA VAL A 254 -7.14 14.01 1.46
C VAL A 254 -7.67 14.94 0.37
N LEU A 255 -8.46 15.95 0.73
CA LEU A 255 -8.99 16.93 -0.22
C LEU A 255 -7.86 17.77 -0.85
N TRP A 256 -6.85 18.15 -0.06
CA TRP A 256 -5.68 18.87 -0.55
C TRP A 256 -4.86 18.02 -1.52
N GLY A 257 -4.51 16.78 -1.13
CA GLY A 257 -3.78 15.86 -2.00
C GLY A 257 -4.55 15.48 -3.27
N GLY A 258 -5.88 15.43 -3.19
CA GLY A 258 -6.76 15.24 -4.33
C GLY A 258 -6.72 16.41 -5.31
N ARG A 259 -6.68 17.65 -4.81
CA ARG A 259 -6.56 18.87 -5.62
C ARG A 259 -5.23 18.91 -6.38
N ASP A 260 -4.12 18.60 -5.72
CA ASP A 260 -2.80 18.59 -6.38
C ASP A 260 -2.74 17.58 -7.52
N LYS A 261 -3.27 16.36 -7.30
CA LYS A 261 -3.37 15.34 -8.35
C LYS A 261 -4.31 15.78 -9.48
N ALA A 262 -5.43 16.43 -9.17
CA ALA A 262 -6.36 16.95 -10.17
C ALA A 262 -5.74 18.09 -11.00
N LEU A 263 -4.92 18.96 -10.39
CA LEU A 263 -4.19 20.02 -11.09
C LEU A 263 -3.12 19.44 -12.01
N VAL A 264 -2.38 18.43 -11.56
CA VAL A 264 -1.41 17.70 -12.42
C VAL A 264 -2.12 17.03 -13.60
N LEU A 265 -3.28 16.40 -13.35
CA LEU A 265 -4.08 15.78 -14.42
C LEU A 265 -4.56 16.81 -15.43
N ARG A 266 -5.05 17.97 -14.96
CA ARG A 266 -5.44 19.10 -15.82
C ARG A 266 -4.27 19.63 -16.66
N GLY A 267 -3.08 19.73 -16.07
CA GLY A 267 -1.86 20.11 -16.77
C GLY A 267 -1.48 19.12 -17.88
N LEU A 268 -1.50 17.82 -17.59
CA LEU A 268 -1.24 16.74 -18.57
C LEU A 268 -2.24 16.74 -19.71
N VAL A 269 -3.53 16.92 -19.40
CA VAL A 269 -4.59 17.03 -20.42
C VAL A 269 -4.36 18.28 -21.28
N ALA A 270 -4.06 19.43 -20.68
CA ALA A 270 -3.78 20.67 -21.40
C ALA A 270 -2.57 20.54 -22.35
N VAL A 271 -1.46 19.94 -21.89
CA VAL A 271 -0.28 19.69 -22.73
C VAL A 271 -0.62 18.76 -23.89
N THR A 272 -1.39 17.69 -23.64
CA THR A 272 -1.79 16.73 -24.68
C THR A 272 -2.70 17.37 -25.73
N VAL A 273 -3.65 18.20 -25.29
CA VAL A 273 -4.55 18.96 -26.18
C VAL A 273 -3.76 19.96 -27.01
N ARG A 274 -2.85 20.72 -26.40
CA ARG A 274 -2.00 21.70 -27.10
C ARG A 274 -1.12 21.04 -28.16
N ARG A 275 -0.55 19.87 -27.85
CA ARG A 275 0.30 19.09 -28.78
C ARG A 275 -0.52 18.57 -29.97
N LYS A 276 -1.76 18.13 -29.75
CA LYS A 276 -2.68 17.75 -30.82
C LYS A 276 -3.13 18.94 -31.67
N PHE A 277 -3.39 20.08 -31.04
CA PHE A 277 -3.78 21.31 -31.73
C PHE A 277 -2.66 21.81 -32.65
N PHE A 278 -1.42 21.90 -32.16
CA PHE A 278 -0.27 22.25 -32.99
C PHE A 278 -0.03 21.26 -34.14
N ALA A 279 -0.25 19.96 -33.91
CA ALA A 279 -0.17 18.96 -34.97
C ALA A 279 -1.25 19.16 -36.05
N MET A 280 -2.48 19.53 -35.68
CA MET A 280 -3.52 19.87 -36.66
C MET A 280 -3.18 21.15 -37.43
N GLN A 281 -2.68 22.18 -36.75
CA GLN A 281 -2.34 23.45 -37.39
C GLN A 281 -1.17 23.33 -38.38
N GLN A 282 -0.19 22.46 -38.09
CA GLN A 282 0.86 22.10 -39.05
C GLN A 282 0.31 21.43 -40.32
N ILE A 283 -0.68 20.54 -40.18
CA ILE A 283 -1.33 19.88 -41.32
C ILE A 283 -2.10 20.92 -42.16
N GLU A 284 -2.75 21.87 -41.51
CA GLU A 284 -3.52 22.91 -42.20
C GLU A 284 -2.62 23.90 -42.95
N ASN A 285 -1.53 24.36 -42.34
CA ASN A 285 -0.54 25.20 -43.01
C ASN A 285 0.08 24.48 -44.22
N GLN A 286 0.38 23.17 -44.12
CA GLN A 286 0.88 22.41 -45.27
C GLN A 286 -0.11 22.34 -46.44
N LYS A 287 -1.42 22.28 -46.18
CA LYS A 287 -2.42 22.32 -47.26
C LYS A 287 -2.37 23.66 -47.99
N THR A 288 -2.27 24.77 -47.27
CA THR A 288 -2.23 26.11 -47.87
C THR A 288 -1.03 26.29 -48.80
N TYR A 289 0.15 25.81 -48.41
CA TYR A 289 1.35 25.85 -49.27
C TYR A 289 1.20 25.03 -50.55
N VAL A 290 0.59 23.84 -50.47
CA VAL A 290 0.36 22.99 -51.66
C VAL A 290 -0.64 23.64 -52.61
N THR A 291 -1.70 24.26 -52.09
CA THR A 291 -2.70 24.96 -52.93
C THR A 291 -2.12 26.20 -53.61
N GLN A 292 -1.26 26.96 -52.92
CA GLN A 292 -0.57 28.12 -53.51
C GLN A 292 0.44 27.69 -54.59
N ALA A 293 1.19 26.62 -54.37
CA ALA A 293 2.11 26.08 -55.38
C ALA A 293 1.38 25.66 -56.67
N PHE A 294 0.17 25.11 -56.55
CA PHE A 294 -0.68 24.75 -57.69
C PHE A 294 -1.21 25.94 -58.49
N HIS A 295 -1.36 27.11 -57.87
CA HIS A 295 -1.84 28.32 -58.54
C HIS A 295 -0.74 29.17 -59.18
N SER A 296 0.53 28.99 -58.76
CA SER A 296 1.68 29.70 -59.36
C SER A 296 2.21 29.08 -60.65
N GLU A 297 1.81 27.85 -61.00
CA GLU A 297 2.11 27.27 -62.31
C GLU A 297 1.12 27.82 -63.34
N GLY A 298 1.55 28.90 -64.02
CA GLY A 298 0.80 29.51 -65.11
C GLY A 298 0.60 28.56 -66.31
N PRO A 299 -0.41 28.83 -67.15
CA PRO A 299 -0.79 27.96 -68.26
C PRO A 299 0.21 28.08 -69.42
N ALA A 300 1.31 27.33 -69.36
CA ALA A 300 2.24 27.20 -70.48
C ALA A 300 2.90 25.81 -70.55
N ALA A 301 2.18 24.87 -71.21
CA ALA A 301 2.68 23.69 -71.95
C ALA A 301 3.40 22.52 -71.19
N PRO A 302 3.57 21.32 -71.80
CA PRO A 302 2.75 20.57 -72.75
C PRO A 302 2.33 19.17 -72.21
N ALA A 303 1.43 18.50 -72.94
CA ALA A 303 0.61 17.35 -72.56
C ALA A 303 1.30 15.96 -72.41
N ALA A 304 2.46 15.84 -71.74
CA ALA A 304 3.20 14.57 -71.67
C ALA A 304 3.43 13.95 -70.27
N THR A 305 3.05 14.59 -69.17
CA THR A 305 3.40 14.13 -67.79
C THR A 305 2.22 13.65 -66.94
N ASP A 306 1.03 13.57 -67.52
CA ASP A 306 -0.24 13.40 -66.81
C ASP A 306 -0.43 12.00 -66.18
N ALA A 307 0.28 10.98 -66.67
CA ALA A 307 0.21 9.61 -66.12
C ALA A 307 1.02 9.44 -64.81
N ALA A 308 2.18 10.10 -64.72
CA ALA A 308 3.06 9.97 -63.55
C ALA A 308 2.50 10.74 -62.34
N ALA A 309 1.95 11.94 -62.56
CA ALA A 309 1.33 12.76 -61.52
C ALA A 309 0.06 12.11 -60.96
N ARG A 310 -0.78 11.51 -61.81
CA ARG A 310 -1.98 10.77 -61.38
C ARG A 310 -1.63 9.55 -60.52
N SER A 311 -0.52 8.85 -60.82
CA SER A 311 -0.06 7.71 -60.01
C SER A 311 0.44 8.11 -58.61
N ALA A 312 1.09 9.28 -58.49
CA ALA A 312 1.56 9.80 -57.21
C ALA A 312 0.40 10.27 -56.31
N ALA A 313 -0.59 10.96 -56.90
CA ALA A 313 -1.78 11.41 -56.19
C ALA A 313 -2.65 10.25 -55.66
N LEU A 314 -2.78 9.16 -56.44
CA LEU A 314 -3.49 7.95 -56.03
C LEU A 314 -2.78 7.20 -54.87
N ARG A 315 -1.45 7.14 -54.88
CA ARG A 315 -0.67 6.52 -53.78
C ARG A 315 -0.81 7.30 -52.47
N LEU A 316 -0.93 8.64 -52.53
CA LEU A 316 -1.13 9.47 -51.35
C LEU A 316 -2.56 9.31 -50.78
N LYS A 317 -3.58 9.25 -51.65
CA LYS A 317 -4.98 9.00 -51.25
C LYS A 317 -5.14 7.60 -50.62
N PHE A 318 -4.50 6.57 -51.14
CA PHE A 318 -4.55 5.22 -50.56
C PHE A 318 -3.88 5.13 -49.19
N LYS A 319 -2.76 5.84 -48.97
CA LYS A 319 -2.11 5.89 -47.64
C LYS A 319 -2.98 6.62 -46.61
N MET A 320 -3.67 7.69 -46.99
CA MET A 320 -4.61 8.39 -46.11
C MET A 320 -5.83 7.52 -45.74
N LEU A 321 -6.44 6.84 -46.73
CA LEU A 321 -7.59 5.96 -46.48
C LEU A 321 -7.23 4.72 -45.63
N GLY A 322 -6.06 4.12 -45.85
CA GLY A 322 -5.56 3.04 -45.00
C GLY A 322 -5.31 3.47 -43.55
N TRP A 323 -4.85 4.71 -43.34
CA TRP A 323 -4.63 5.26 -42.00
C TRP A 323 -5.95 5.57 -41.26
N VAL A 324 -6.99 5.98 -41.98
CA VAL A 324 -8.35 6.18 -41.43
C VAL A 324 -9.01 4.84 -41.08
N ALA A 325 -8.89 3.82 -41.94
CA ALA A 325 -9.49 2.50 -41.70
C ALA A 325 -8.89 1.75 -40.49
N VAL A 326 -7.58 1.90 -40.24
CA VAL A 326 -6.92 1.33 -39.05
C VAL A 326 -7.34 2.03 -37.76
N ARG A 327 -7.80 3.29 -37.84
CA ARG A 327 -8.14 4.11 -36.67
C ARG A 327 -9.62 4.06 -36.30
N THR A 328 -10.52 3.73 -37.22
CA THR A 328 -11.97 3.65 -36.97
C THR A 328 -12.46 2.24 -36.58
N GLY A 329 -11.58 1.23 -36.50
CA GLY A 329 -11.96 -0.08 -35.97
C GLY A 329 -13.08 -0.78 -36.77
N ALA A 330 -13.23 -0.46 -38.06
CA ALA A 330 -14.22 -1.11 -38.92
C ALA A 330 -13.69 -2.49 -39.32
N SER A 331 -14.05 -3.49 -38.52
CA SER A 331 -13.84 -4.90 -38.81
C SER A 331 -14.70 -5.32 -40.00
N LEU A 332 -14.14 -5.27 -41.20
CA LEU A 332 -14.73 -5.89 -42.38
C LEU A 332 -14.53 -7.41 -42.27
N LYS A 333 -15.53 -8.09 -41.70
CA LYS A 333 -15.76 -9.53 -41.87
C LYS A 333 -15.77 -9.83 -43.37
N ARG A 334 -14.76 -10.54 -43.85
CA ARG A 334 -14.74 -11.10 -45.21
C ARG A 334 -14.87 -12.62 -45.09
N ASN A 335 -16.07 -13.11 -45.41
CA ASN A 335 -16.33 -14.50 -45.74
C ASN A 335 -15.69 -14.82 -47.10
N SER A 336 -14.92 -15.89 -47.17
CA SER A 336 -14.59 -16.65 -48.38
C SER A 336 -14.01 -17.97 -47.89
N VAL A 337 -14.78 -19.07 -47.91
CA VAL A 337 -14.92 -19.99 -49.06
C VAL A 337 -13.55 -20.57 -49.42
N ASP A 338 -13.38 -21.83 -49.05
CA ASP A 338 -12.27 -22.71 -49.46
C ASP A 338 -12.20 -22.81 -50.99
N PRO A 339 -10.99 -23.00 -51.53
CA PRO A 339 -10.78 -24.31 -52.14
C PRO A 339 -9.39 -24.91 -51.87
N HIS A 340 -9.41 -26.24 -51.82
CA HIS A 340 -8.28 -27.15 -51.89
C HIS A 340 -7.29 -26.83 -53.02
N GLY A 341 -6.00 -27.05 -52.77
CA GLY A 341 -4.98 -27.13 -53.81
C GLY A 341 -3.57 -27.03 -53.22
N GLY A 342 -2.90 -28.17 -53.07
CA GLY A 342 -1.57 -28.27 -52.47
C GLY A 342 -0.44 -27.71 -53.33
N ALA A 343 0.55 -27.14 -52.65
CA ALA A 343 1.96 -27.05 -53.01
C ALA A 343 2.63 -26.42 -51.77
N GLY A 344 3.51 -27.12 -51.05
CA GLY A 344 4.87 -27.35 -51.51
C GLY A 344 5.80 -26.55 -50.59
N GLY A 345 6.64 -27.25 -49.84
CA GLY A 345 7.38 -26.71 -48.72
C GLY A 345 8.33 -25.56 -49.07
N LEU A 346 8.37 -24.55 -48.20
CA LEU A 346 9.47 -23.58 -48.18
C LEU A 346 9.65 -22.84 -46.84
N LEU A 347 9.24 -23.41 -45.70
CA LEU A 347 9.50 -22.81 -44.37
C LEU A 347 9.97 -23.83 -43.34
N LYS A 348 10.68 -24.86 -43.82
CA LYS A 348 11.47 -25.81 -43.00
C LYS A 348 12.96 -25.46 -42.95
N ARG A 349 13.35 -24.27 -43.43
CA ARG A 349 14.72 -23.75 -43.38
C ARG A 349 14.66 -22.30 -42.92
N LEU A 350 14.79 -22.09 -41.61
CA LEU A 350 15.36 -20.90 -40.94
C LEU A 350 15.16 -20.98 -39.40
N SER A 351 15.19 -22.19 -38.81
CA SER A 351 15.10 -22.39 -37.35
C SER A 351 16.35 -23.00 -36.69
N SER A 352 17.47 -23.13 -37.41
CA SER A 352 18.64 -23.88 -36.92
C SER A 352 19.94 -23.12 -36.75
N SER A 353 19.97 -21.78 -36.86
CA SER A 353 21.20 -21.02 -36.69
C SER A 353 20.97 -19.71 -35.93
N PHE A 354 20.82 -19.77 -34.61
CA PHE A 354 21.24 -18.72 -33.67
C PHE A 354 21.17 -19.22 -32.22
N ARG A 355 21.69 -20.45 -31.98
CA ARG A 355 21.85 -21.05 -30.64
C ARG A 355 23.32 -21.11 -30.19
N ALA A 356 24.15 -20.21 -30.70
CA ALA A 356 25.50 -19.99 -30.20
C ALA A 356 25.70 -18.49 -29.99
N LEU A 357 26.27 -18.13 -28.83
CA LEU A 357 26.58 -16.78 -28.35
C LEU A 357 25.47 -16.07 -27.57
N ARG A 358 25.32 -16.44 -26.30
CA ARG A 358 25.18 -15.50 -25.18
C ARG A 358 25.58 -16.20 -23.87
N ARG A 359 26.89 -16.24 -23.62
CA ARG A 359 27.43 -16.41 -22.25
C ARG A 359 27.33 -15.04 -21.54
N PRO A 360 26.90 -14.97 -20.28
CA PRO A 360 26.97 -13.73 -19.50
C PRO A 360 28.42 -13.43 -19.08
N PRO A 361 28.81 -12.15 -18.91
CA PRO A 361 30.13 -11.78 -18.44
C PRO A 361 30.30 -12.09 -16.94
N ARG A 362 31.49 -12.57 -16.57
CA ARG A 362 31.98 -12.73 -15.20
C ARG A 362 32.32 -11.34 -14.64
N GLU A 363 31.76 -11.00 -13.48
CA GLU A 363 32.23 -9.86 -12.67
C GLU A 363 33.49 -10.24 -11.88
N PRO A 364 34.44 -9.30 -11.70
CA PRO A 364 35.66 -9.55 -10.93
C PRO A 364 35.40 -9.49 -9.43
N ALA A 365 36.04 -10.41 -8.71
CA ALA A 365 36.09 -10.49 -7.27
C ALA A 365 36.78 -9.25 -6.68
N VAL A 366 36.10 -8.55 -5.76
CA VAL A 366 36.68 -7.50 -4.93
C VAL A 366 37.18 -8.16 -3.63
N GLN A 367 38.50 -8.22 -3.50
CA GLN A 367 39.20 -8.57 -2.26
C GLN A 367 38.99 -7.45 -1.22
N PHE A 368 38.44 -7.80 -0.06
CA PHE A 368 38.50 -6.96 1.13
C PHE A 368 39.82 -7.23 1.85
N THR A 369 40.77 -6.30 1.71
CA THR A 369 41.95 -6.21 2.56
C THR A 369 41.56 -5.63 3.92
N GLY A 370 41.92 -6.35 4.99
CA GLY A 370 41.69 -5.94 6.36
C GLY A 370 42.55 -4.75 6.80
N VAL A 371 42.01 -3.99 7.75
CA VAL A 371 42.69 -2.94 8.52
C VAL A 371 42.12 -3.01 9.96
N PRO A 372 42.95 -2.77 11.00
CA PRO A 372 42.90 -3.53 12.25
C PRO A 372 42.11 -2.84 13.38
N ALA A 373 41.85 -3.62 14.42
CA ALA A 373 41.31 -3.17 15.69
C ALA A 373 42.29 -2.26 16.46
N PRO A 374 41.79 -1.24 17.18
CA PRO A 374 42.36 -0.78 18.43
C PRO A 374 41.58 -1.45 19.57
N GLY A 375 42.15 -2.03 20.61
CA GLY A 375 43.28 -1.57 21.39
C GLY A 375 42.86 -1.80 22.85
N VAL A 376 43.29 -2.93 23.41
CA VAL A 376 43.09 -3.33 24.80
C VAL A 376 43.90 -2.41 25.69
N GLY A 377 43.24 -1.75 26.64
CA GLY A 377 43.86 -1.07 27.78
C GLY A 377 43.36 -1.67 29.09
N ARG A 378 44.16 -2.57 29.65
CA ARG A 378 44.31 -2.90 31.08
C ARG A 378 45.18 -1.80 31.71
N ASP A 379 45.17 -1.41 32.99
CA ASP A 379 44.73 -1.92 34.31
C ASP A 379 44.59 -0.65 35.25
N PRO A 380 44.90 -0.67 36.57
CA PRO A 380 44.06 -1.08 37.72
C PRO A 380 43.98 -0.02 38.84
N SER A 381 42.98 -0.11 39.74
CA SER A 381 43.03 0.26 41.19
C SER A 381 41.59 0.44 41.70
N SER A 382 41.14 -0.41 42.64
CA SER A 382 40.94 -0.06 44.08
C SER A 382 39.82 0.99 44.25
N ASP A 383 38.72 0.75 44.96
CA ASP A 383 38.66 0.34 46.35
C ASP A 383 37.23 -0.09 46.76
N SER A 384 37.21 -0.99 47.74
CA SER A 384 36.24 -1.18 48.82
C SER A 384 34.83 -0.56 48.71
N ALA A 385 33.81 -1.42 48.90
CA ALA A 385 32.92 -1.41 50.08
C ALA A 385 31.52 -1.96 49.73
N THR A 386 31.28 -3.20 50.13
CA THR A 386 30.01 -3.61 50.75
C THR A 386 29.67 -2.64 51.89
N PRO A 387 28.38 -2.35 52.16
CA PRO A 387 27.73 -3.16 53.20
C PRO A 387 26.21 -3.39 53.05
N THR A 388 25.80 -4.56 53.53
CA THR A 388 24.63 -4.87 54.38
C THR A 388 23.23 -4.38 53.99
N LEU A 389 22.42 -5.36 53.57
CA LEU A 389 21.20 -5.83 54.22
C LEU A 389 20.69 -4.97 55.39
N ASN A 390 19.47 -4.41 55.26
CA ASN A 390 18.60 -4.13 56.39
C ASN A 390 17.16 -4.52 56.00
N VAL A 391 16.73 -5.64 56.57
CA VAL A 391 15.32 -6.04 56.69
C VAL A 391 14.79 -5.33 57.92
N VAL A 392 13.82 -4.44 57.74
CA VAL A 392 13.03 -3.89 58.85
C VAL A 392 11.70 -4.61 58.85
N LEU A 393 11.57 -5.56 59.77
CA LEU A 393 10.29 -6.00 60.32
C LEU A 393 9.85 -4.92 61.32
N ALA A 394 8.59 -4.48 61.23
CA ALA A 394 7.93 -3.75 62.29
C ALA A 394 6.58 -4.43 62.52
N ASP A 395 6.43 -4.88 63.77
CA ASP A 395 5.33 -5.56 64.40
C ASP A 395 4.04 -4.72 64.49
N ASP A 396 2.90 -5.43 64.64
CA ASP A 396 1.81 -5.28 65.62
C ASP A 396 1.71 -3.93 66.38
N GLU A 397 0.57 -3.30 66.66
CA GLU A 397 -0.84 -3.66 66.95
C GLU A 397 -1.58 -2.27 67.12
N PRO A 398 -2.84 -2.13 67.59
CA PRO A 398 -3.87 -3.12 67.96
C PRO A 398 -5.15 -3.09 67.10
#